data_AF-A0A2D3D4B9-F1
#
_entry.id   AF-A0A2D3D4B9-F1
#
_cell.length_a   1.000
_cell.length_b   1.000
_cell.length_c   1.000
_cell.angle_alpha   90.00
_cell.angle_beta   90.00
_cell.angle_gamma   90.00
#
_symmetry.space_group_name_H-M   'P 1'
#
loop_
_entity.id
_entity.type
_entity.pdbx_description
1 polymer ?
#
loop_
_entity_poly.entity_id
_entity_poly.type
_entity_poly.pdbx_seq_one_letter_code
_entity_poly.pdbx_strand_id
1 'polypeptide(L)'
;MTDHFISSSDGDDANDGLTPASAWRTLARAEGLDPSPGDALLLARGSRFTGQSLHLHDISGDAERPVTIGCYGDPSQPLPIIACDGNGRWFEDYRAPIGGSPHRNRGTVSTALLLRDCSHVHVHDIEITNRRIDDADGHRYNDLDVMDRTGVAVIAENGGTSRGVRLERLYIHDVNGNIYDKHMANGGIQIIAHLPEDASTIETNIARFDDLRIADNIVRDTSRWGIAVGYTAYLNVIDHGGRDADGNWDNTFDYGDGTIDEATLRRYGATNVVVEGNVVERAGGDAITVMYCDRPLVRRNVSREAASDIRDDVYTATTNDRVAAAIWPWRCRNAIFEYNEAYDTLNADRGNGDGQAWDADFGDGTEYRYNYSRNNSGGCIMFCNEKAVNSLFHCNVSDRDRMGAIDIPRNPDASVTGNTFIIAEDADPLRLDRADGTADVEGNTFVYAGATPKRTEWHPRGSHVSYSGNVYIGFADTPEQDAAEAPQPYRYDGDNNQSSPQMHRSK
;
A
#
# COMPACT_ATOMS: atom_id res chain seq x y z
N MET A 1 -29.46 -18.89 -8.13
CA MET A 1 -29.64 -17.60 -7.47
C MET A 1 -30.61 -17.79 -6.32
N THR A 2 -30.00 -17.97 -5.17
CA THR A 2 -30.64 -18.09 -3.87
C THR A 2 -29.98 -17.04 -2.99
N ASP A 3 -30.72 -15.98 -2.69
CA ASP A 3 -30.20 -14.91 -1.84
C ASP A 3 -30.50 -15.22 -0.37
N HIS A 4 -29.52 -14.96 0.49
CA HIS A 4 -29.60 -15.14 1.93
C HIS A 4 -29.62 -13.78 2.63
N PHE A 5 -30.58 -13.57 3.53
CA PHE A 5 -30.82 -12.30 4.19
C PHE A 5 -30.56 -12.42 5.68
N ILE A 6 -29.86 -11.43 6.25
CA ILE A 6 -29.56 -11.37 7.69
C ILE A 6 -29.96 -9.99 8.23
N SER A 7 -30.70 -9.94 9.34
CA SER A 7 -31.06 -8.72 10.07
C SER A 7 -30.87 -8.93 11.57
N SER A 8 -30.03 -8.11 12.20
CA SER A 8 -29.77 -8.24 13.64
C SER A 8 -30.99 -7.91 14.51
N SER A 9 -31.92 -7.08 14.00
CA SER A 9 -33.11 -6.62 14.72
C SER A 9 -34.35 -7.46 14.44
N ASP A 10 -34.57 -7.81 13.18
CA ASP A 10 -35.84 -8.40 12.70
C ASP A 10 -35.71 -9.87 12.32
N GLY A 11 -34.48 -10.38 12.24
CA GLY A 11 -34.20 -11.76 11.89
C GLY A 11 -34.47 -12.75 13.02
N ASP A 12 -34.55 -14.03 12.65
CA ASP A 12 -34.57 -15.18 13.56
C ASP A 12 -33.78 -16.32 12.92
N ASP A 13 -32.86 -16.94 13.66
CA ASP A 13 -32.01 -18.02 13.14
C ASP A 13 -32.78 -19.33 12.88
N ALA A 14 -34.04 -19.42 13.32
CA ALA A 14 -34.95 -20.49 12.94
C ALA A 14 -35.58 -20.29 11.54
N ASN A 15 -35.45 -19.10 10.94
CA ASN A 15 -35.95 -18.83 9.60
C ASN A 15 -35.11 -19.50 8.51
N ASP A 16 -35.66 -19.58 7.29
CA ASP A 16 -34.94 -20.10 6.13
C ASP A 16 -33.86 -19.15 5.58
N GLY A 17 -33.93 -17.86 5.90
CA GLY A 17 -33.00 -16.84 5.42
C GLY A 17 -33.23 -16.43 3.97
N LEU A 18 -34.29 -16.90 3.31
CA LEU A 18 -34.44 -16.78 1.84
C LEU A 18 -35.20 -15.52 1.39
N THR A 19 -35.72 -14.74 2.34
CA THR A 19 -36.37 -13.45 2.06
C THR A 19 -36.06 -12.44 3.16
N PRO A 20 -36.20 -11.12 2.89
CA PRO A 20 -36.10 -10.10 3.93
C PRO A 20 -37.00 -10.34 5.16
N ALA A 21 -38.21 -10.88 4.96
CA ALA A 21 -39.17 -11.14 6.03
C ALA A 21 -38.87 -12.40 6.84
N SER A 22 -38.05 -13.30 6.30
CA SER A 22 -37.58 -14.54 6.92
C SER A 22 -36.05 -14.53 7.07
N ALA A 23 -35.46 -13.36 7.31
CA ALA A 23 -34.02 -13.21 7.48
C ALA A 23 -33.52 -13.95 8.74
N TRP A 24 -32.26 -14.38 8.72
CA TRP A 24 -31.56 -14.83 9.92
C TRP A 24 -31.19 -13.66 10.83
N ARG A 25 -30.91 -13.96 12.10
CA ARG A 25 -30.49 -12.94 13.09
C ARG A 25 -28.98 -12.79 13.15
N THR A 26 -28.22 -13.87 12.98
CA THR A 26 -26.78 -13.90 13.20
C THR A 26 -25.97 -14.24 11.95
N LEU A 27 -24.73 -13.73 11.91
CA LEU A 27 -23.75 -14.02 10.85
C LEU A 27 -23.31 -15.49 10.85
N ALA A 28 -23.36 -16.15 12.00
CA ALA A 28 -23.01 -17.57 12.14
C ALA A 28 -23.86 -18.49 11.25
N ARG A 29 -25.05 -18.05 10.80
CA ARG A 29 -25.86 -18.81 9.83
C ARG A 29 -25.27 -18.79 8.41
N ALA A 30 -24.45 -17.80 8.10
CA ALA A 30 -23.71 -17.74 6.85
C ALA A 30 -22.43 -18.59 6.89
N GLU A 31 -21.89 -18.86 8.07
CA GLU A 31 -20.73 -19.74 8.26
C GLU A 31 -21.14 -21.18 7.90
N GLY A 32 -20.65 -21.69 6.76
CA GLY A 32 -21.01 -23.00 6.22
C GLY A 32 -22.05 -22.99 5.10
N LEU A 33 -22.41 -21.80 4.58
CA LEU A 33 -23.08 -21.71 3.28
C LEU A 33 -22.15 -22.16 2.15
N ASP A 34 -22.73 -22.83 1.16
CA ASP A 34 -22.10 -23.19 -0.11
C ASP A 34 -22.87 -22.50 -1.26
N PRO A 35 -22.70 -21.17 -1.41
CA PRO A 35 -23.44 -20.41 -2.40
C PRO A 35 -23.01 -20.78 -3.82
N SER A 36 -23.98 -20.89 -4.71
CA SER A 36 -23.75 -21.07 -6.13
C SER A 36 -23.35 -19.75 -6.81
N PRO A 37 -22.72 -19.79 -8.00
CA PRO A 37 -22.44 -18.59 -8.77
C PRO A 37 -23.67 -17.69 -8.97
N GLY A 38 -23.54 -16.43 -8.56
CA GLY A 38 -24.57 -15.40 -8.59
C GLY A 38 -25.46 -15.32 -7.37
N ASP A 39 -25.30 -16.19 -6.37
CA ASP A 39 -26.01 -16.09 -5.09
C ASP A 39 -25.48 -14.88 -4.27
N ALA A 40 -26.32 -14.35 -3.38
CA ALA A 40 -25.97 -13.22 -2.53
C ALA A 40 -26.17 -13.50 -1.04
N LEU A 41 -25.31 -12.92 -0.20
CA LEU A 41 -25.46 -12.78 1.24
C LEU A 41 -25.66 -11.30 1.56
N LEU A 42 -26.86 -10.94 2.02
CA LEU A 42 -27.30 -9.55 2.15
C LEU A 42 -27.61 -9.23 3.61
N LEU A 43 -26.89 -8.24 4.14
CA LEU A 43 -27.05 -7.74 5.51
C LEU A 43 -28.00 -6.53 5.53
N ALA A 44 -28.98 -6.51 6.43
CA ALA A 44 -29.97 -5.44 6.47
C ALA A 44 -29.34 -4.13 6.94
N ARG A 45 -29.52 -3.04 6.19
CA ARG A 45 -29.13 -1.69 6.63
C ARG A 45 -29.73 -1.36 7.99
N GLY A 46 -28.96 -0.66 8.83
CA GLY A 46 -29.29 -0.43 10.24
C GLY A 46 -28.93 -1.59 11.18
N SER A 47 -28.54 -2.76 10.67
CA SER A 47 -28.11 -3.87 11.52
C SER A 47 -26.77 -3.60 12.19
N ARG A 48 -26.63 -4.08 13.43
CA ARG A 48 -25.37 -4.11 14.16
C ARG A 48 -25.08 -5.51 14.70
N PHE A 49 -24.10 -6.18 14.11
CA PHE A 49 -23.65 -7.51 14.50
C PHE A 49 -22.52 -7.39 15.53
N THR A 50 -22.89 -7.09 16.78
CA THR A 50 -21.93 -6.91 17.90
C THR A 50 -21.33 -8.24 18.33
N GLY A 51 -20.00 -8.30 18.43
CA GLY A 51 -19.25 -9.48 18.84
C GLY A 51 -19.25 -10.61 17.81
N GLN A 52 -19.66 -10.34 16.57
CA GLN A 52 -19.76 -11.35 15.50
C GLN A 52 -18.73 -11.09 14.41
N SER A 53 -18.37 -12.14 13.69
CA SER A 53 -17.53 -12.14 12.50
C SER A 53 -18.25 -12.82 11.34
N LEU A 54 -17.72 -12.65 10.13
CA LEU A 54 -18.15 -13.38 8.94
C LEU A 54 -16.94 -14.07 8.32
N HIS A 55 -16.78 -15.37 8.56
CA HIS A 55 -15.70 -16.16 7.99
C HIS A 55 -16.23 -17.10 6.92
N LEU A 56 -15.71 -16.96 5.70
CA LEU A 56 -16.13 -17.71 4.53
C LEU A 56 -14.92 -18.44 3.94
N HIS A 57 -15.16 -19.69 3.56
CA HIS A 57 -14.12 -20.63 3.14
C HIS A 57 -14.55 -21.29 1.84
N ASP A 58 -13.62 -21.39 0.89
CA ASP A 58 -13.80 -22.16 -0.35
C ASP A 58 -15.01 -21.73 -1.21
N ILE A 59 -15.47 -20.48 -1.04
CA ILE A 59 -16.60 -19.94 -1.80
C ILE A 59 -16.13 -19.49 -3.17
N SER A 60 -16.79 -19.98 -4.21
CA SER A 60 -16.46 -19.62 -5.59
C SER A 60 -17.69 -19.28 -6.41
N GLY A 61 -17.79 -18.02 -6.85
CA GLY A 61 -18.66 -17.64 -7.95
C GLY A 61 -18.08 -18.01 -9.32
N ASP A 62 -18.58 -17.39 -10.37
CA ASP A 62 -17.93 -17.39 -11.68
C ASP A 62 -17.69 -15.94 -12.16
N ALA A 63 -16.88 -15.78 -13.21
CA ALA A 63 -16.46 -14.45 -13.68
C ALA A 63 -17.64 -13.54 -14.12
N GLU A 64 -18.76 -14.13 -14.55
CA GLU A 64 -19.96 -13.38 -14.96
C GLU A 64 -20.96 -13.23 -13.80
N ARG A 65 -20.92 -14.15 -12.83
CA ARG A 65 -21.84 -14.25 -11.69
C ARG A 65 -21.05 -14.49 -10.41
N PRO A 66 -20.40 -13.43 -9.88
CA PRO A 66 -19.72 -13.53 -8.60
C PRO A 66 -20.73 -13.78 -7.47
N VAL A 67 -20.28 -14.41 -6.39
CA VAL A 67 -21.02 -14.42 -5.13
C VAL A 67 -20.95 -13.02 -4.53
N THR A 68 -22.10 -12.47 -4.14
CA THR A 68 -22.19 -11.09 -3.61
C THR A 68 -22.34 -11.11 -2.11
N ILE A 69 -21.56 -10.29 -1.39
CA ILE A 69 -21.71 -10.04 0.04
C ILE A 69 -21.96 -8.54 0.18
N GLY A 70 -23.16 -8.15 0.56
CA GLY A 70 -23.51 -6.74 0.60
C GLY A 70 -24.66 -6.43 1.53
N CYS A 71 -25.42 -5.39 1.20
CA CYS A 71 -26.53 -4.95 2.02
C CYS A 71 -27.87 -4.86 1.27
N TYR A 72 -28.97 -4.90 2.03
CA TYR A 72 -30.33 -4.65 1.53
C TYR A 72 -31.12 -3.74 2.48
N GLY A 73 -32.28 -3.26 2.02
CA GLY A 73 -33.17 -2.39 2.80
C GLY A 73 -33.09 -0.92 2.40
N ASP A 74 -33.63 -0.05 3.24
CA ASP A 74 -33.75 1.38 2.97
C ASP A 74 -32.37 2.07 2.93
N PRO A 75 -31.96 2.69 1.81
CA PRO A 75 -30.67 3.38 1.70
C PRO A 75 -30.55 4.62 2.59
N SER A 76 -31.64 5.11 3.20
CA SER A 76 -31.58 6.16 4.21
C SER A 76 -31.06 5.67 5.57
N GLN A 77 -31.06 4.35 5.79
CA GLN A 77 -30.49 3.72 6.97
C GLN A 77 -28.96 3.55 6.80
N PRO A 78 -28.20 3.59 7.90
CA PRO A 78 -26.75 3.39 7.86
C PRO A 78 -26.39 1.99 7.30
N LEU A 79 -25.14 1.84 6.86
CA LEU A 79 -24.61 0.54 6.44
C LEU A 79 -24.76 -0.49 7.58
N PRO A 80 -24.97 -1.78 7.26
CA PRO A 80 -24.85 -2.83 8.26
C PRO A 80 -23.41 -2.86 8.80
N ILE A 81 -23.26 -2.94 10.12
CA ILE A 81 -21.94 -3.00 10.77
C ILE A 81 -21.62 -4.40 11.30
N ILE A 82 -20.48 -4.94 10.90
CA ILE A 82 -19.81 -6.08 11.54
C ILE A 82 -18.88 -5.53 12.62
N ALA A 83 -19.26 -5.67 13.89
CA ALA A 83 -18.47 -5.20 15.02
C ALA A 83 -17.83 -6.39 15.75
N CYS A 84 -16.68 -6.82 15.24
CA CYS A 84 -16.04 -8.07 15.64
C CYS A 84 -15.49 -8.05 17.07
N ASP A 85 -14.97 -6.89 17.51
CA ASP A 85 -14.49 -6.65 18.87
C ASP A 85 -13.53 -7.75 19.39
N GLY A 86 -12.73 -8.37 18.51
CA GLY A 86 -11.74 -9.41 18.87
C GLY A 86 -12.22 -10.86 18.86
N ASN A 87 -13.48 -11.12 18.45
CA ASN A 87 -14.09 -12.46 18.55
C ASN A 87 -13.86 -13.35 17.32
N GLY A 88 -13.60 -12.79 16.14
CA GLY A 88 -13.41 -13.51 14.89
C GLY A 88 -12.04 -14.19 14.80
N ARG A 89 -11.73 -15.07 15.75
CA ARG A 89 -10.40 -15.65 15.94
C ARG A 89 -10.16 -16.84 15.02
N TRP A 90 -8.99 -16.86 14.39
CA TRP A 90 -8.48 -17.99 13.61
C TRP A 90 -6.96 -18.09 13.78
N PHE A 91 -6.38 -19.21 13.36
CA PHE A 91 -4.93 -19.41 13.41
C PHE A 91 -4.34 -19.21 12.02
N GLU A 92 -3.50 -18.19 11.89
CA GLU A 92 -2.73 -17.90 10.70
C GLU A 92 -1.38 -18.62 10.78
N ASP A 93 -0.92 -19.20 9.67
CA ASP A 93 0.40 -19.81 9.54
C ASP A 93 0.87 -19.72 8.09
N TYR A 94 1.94 -18.96 7.84
CA TYR A 94 2.58 -18.88 6.51
C TYR A 94 3.19 -20.22 6.07
N ARG A 95 3.48 -21.11 7.03
CA ARG A 95 4.15 -22.41 6.83
C ARG A 95 5.54 -22.28 6.18
N ALA A 96 6.15 -21.09 6.27
CA ALA A 96 7.52 -20.79 5.85
C ALA A 96 8.03 -19.53 6.57
N PRO A 97 9.36 -19.33 6.68
CA PRO A 97 9.94 -18.03 6.99
C PRO A 97 9.53 -16.99 5.94
N ILE A 98 9.45 -15.72 6.34
CA ILE A 98 8.93 -14.64 5.49
C ILE A 98 9.87 -13.43 5.40
N GLY A 99 11.10 -13.52 5.89
CA GLY A 99 12.03 -12.39 5.89
C GLY A 99 11.82 -11.39 7.03
N GLY A 100 12.67 -10.37 7.05
CA GLY A 100 12.69 -9.30 8.06
C GLY A 100 13.21 -9.71 9.45
N SER A 101 13.05 -8.81 10.43
CA SER A 101 13.80 -8.84 11.70
C SER A 101 12.99 -9.27 12.94
N PRO A 102 12.90 -10.58 13.21
CA PRO A 102 12.08 -11.50 12.43
C PRO A 102 10.60 -11.13 12.56
N HIS A 103 9.88 -11.12 11.44
CA HIS A 103 8.43 -10.94 11.45
C HIS A 103 7.73 -12.16 12.04
N ARG A 104 6.67 -11.92 12.82
CA ARG A 104 5.72 -12.98 13.18
C ARG A 104 5.09 -13.50 11.88
N ASN A 105 5.12 -14.82 11.70
CA ASN A 105 4.61 -15.51 10.51
C ASN A 105 3.55 -16.57 10.84
N ARG A 106 3.16 -16.66 12.12
CA ARG A 106 2.09 -17.53 12.60
C ARG A 106 1.57 -17.03 13.93
N GLY A 107 0.29 -17.22 14.19
CA GLY A 107 -0.35 -16.73 15.40
C GLY A 107 -1.86 -16.75 15.34
N THR A 108 -2.48 -16.50 16.49
CA THR A 108 -3.93 -16.24 16.52
C THR A 108 -4.18 -14.81 16.07
N VAL A 109 -5.12 -14.65 15.13
CA VAL A 109 -5.55 -13.37 14.59
C VAL A 109 -7.04 -13.22 14.81
N SER A 110 -7.54 -12.02 15.08
CA SER A 110 -8.97 -11.71 14.96
C SER A 110 -9.28 -11.00 13.65
N THR A 111 -10.16 -11.54 12.82
CA THR A 111 -10.61 -10.93 11.56
C THR A 111 -12.12 -10.74 11.58
N ALA A 112 -12.61 -9.55 11.22
CA ALA A 112 -14.05 -9.28 11.18
C ALA A 112 -14.73 -9.93 9.97
N LEU A 113 -14.13 -9.81 8.78
CA LEU A 113 -14.55 -10.50 7.55
C LEU A 113 -13.36 -11.24 6.94
N LEU A 114 -13.43 -12.58 6.92
CA LEU A 114 -12.38 -13.45 6.38
C LEU A 114 -12.90 -14.13 5.10
N LEU A 115 -12.19 -13.96 4.00
CA LEU A 115 -12.34 -14.75 2.78
C LEU A 115 -11.11 -15.66 2.65
N ARG A 116 -11.25 -16.96 2.90
CA ARG A 116 -10.15 -17.93 2.78
C ARG A 116 -10.42 -18.84 1.58
N ASP A 117 -9.46 -18.90 0.67
CA ASP A 117 -9.51 -19.69 -0.57
C ASP A 117 -10.76 -19.39 -1.42
N CYS A 118 -11.24 -18.15 -1.37
CA CYS A 118 -12.44 -17.71 -2.09
C CYS A 118 -12.09 -17.12 -3.47
N SER A 119 -12.97 -17.31 -4.44
CA SER A 119 -12.84 -16.75 -5.80
C SER A 119 -14.17 -16.17 -6.30
N HIS A 120 -14.10 -15.18 -7.18
CA HIS A 120 -15.24 -14.51 -7.77
C HIS A 120 -16.25 -14.06 -6.70
N VAL A 121 -15.73 -13.33 -5.70
CA VAL A 121 -16.51 -12.78 -4.59
C VAL A 121 -16.47 -11.26 -4.67
N HIS A 122 -17.63 -10.63 -4.52
CA HIS A 122 -17.78 -9.18 -4.45
C HIS A 122 -18.36 -8.77 -3.10
N VAL A 123 -17.53 -8.14 -2.27
CA VAL A 123 -17.92 -7.58 -0.98
C VAL A 123 -18.14 -6.08 -1.13
N HIS A 124 -19.31 -5.56 -0.75
CA HIS A 124 -19.58 -4.15 -0.88
C HIS A 124 -20.58 -3.56 0.10
N ASP A 125 -20.45 -2.25 0.36
CA ASP A 125 -21.41 -1.45 1.14
C ASP A 125 -21.67 -2.02 2.56
N ILE A 126 -20.59 -2.30 3.30
CA ILE A 126 -20.59 -2.81 4.68
C ILE A 126 -19.64 -1.96 5.54
N GLU A 127 -20.06 -1.67 6.77
CA GLU A 127 -19.21 -1.06 7.81
C GLU A 127 -18.57 -2.15 8.68
N ILE A 128 -17.28 -2.01 9.01
CA ILE A 128 -16.50 -3.07 9.67
C ILE A 128 -15.62 -2.45 10.75
N THR A 129 -15.67 -3.03 11.95
CA THR A 129 -14.78 -2.68 13.07
C THR A 129 -14.23 -3.92 13.76
N ASN A 130 -13.05 -3.79 14.37
CA ASN A 130 -12.44 -4.85 15.16
C ASN A 130 -11.62 -4.28 16.32
N ARG A 131 -12.38 -3.78 17.31
CA ARG A 131 -11.83 -3.00 18.41
C ARG A 131 -11.23 -3.87 19.49
N ARG A 132 -10.21 -3.33 20.15
CA ARG A 132 -9.74 -3.82 21.44
C ARG A 132 -10.54 -3.12 22.54
N ILE A 133 -11.53 -3.82 23.10
CA ILE A 133 -12.51 -3.24 24.03
C ILE A 133 -11.90 -2.96 25.41
N ASP A 134 -10.94 -3.78 25.84
CA ASP A 134 -10.23 -3.64 27.11
C ASP A 134 -8.85 -4.32 27.06
N ASP A 135 -8.11 -4.23 28.17
CA ASP A 135 -6.85 -4.96 28.41
C ASP A 135 -7.11 -6.33 29.07
N ALA A 136 -8.27 -6.97 28.86
CA ALA A 136 -8.56 -8.28 29.46
C ALA A 136 -7.67 -9.41 28.91
N ASP A 137 -7.00 -9.17 27.78
CA ASP A 137 -5.92 -10.02 27.26
C ASP A 137 -4.63 -9.93 28.08
N GLY A 138 -4.54 -9.02 29.06
CA GLY A 138 -3.40 -8.84 29.95
C GLY A 138 -2.23 -8.05 29.35
N HIS A 139 -2.39 -7.53 28.15
CA HIS A 139 -1.36 -6.78 27.44
C HIS A 139 -1.60 -5.27 27.54
N ARG A 140 -0.53 -4.48 27.43
CA ARG A 140 -0.63 -3.05 27.13
C ARG A 140 -0.80 -2.88 25.63
N TYR A 141 -1.34 -1.74 25.21
CA TYR A 141 -1.49 -1.37 23.79
C TYR A 141 -0.21 -1.61 22.96
N ASN A 142 0.96 -1.34 23.53
CA ASN A 142 2.25 -1.43 22.87
C ASN A 142 3.10 -2.62 23.33
N ASP A 143 2.50 -3.71 23.81
CA ASP A 143 3.22 -4.97 24.01
C ASP A 143 3.37 -5.73 22.67
N LEU A 144 4.49 -6.45 22.49
CA LEU A 144 4.74 -7.22 21.27
C LEU A 144 3.71 -8.33 21.04
N ASP A 145 3.15 -8.88 22.11
CA ASP A 145 2.27 -10.05 22.08
C ASP A 145 0.78 -9.69 21.95
N VAL A 146 0.44 -8.41 21.74
CA VAL A 146 -0.95 -8.01 21.42
C VAL A 146 -1.42 -8.79 20.20
N MET A 147 -2.62 -9.36 20.29
CA MET A 147 -3.22 -10.14 19.21
C MET A 147 -3.41 -9.27 17.97
N ASP A 148 -2.96 -9.78 16.83
CA ASP A 148 -3.20 -9.20 15.52
C ASP A 148 -4.70 -9.09 15.20
N ARG A 149 -5.09 -8.01 14.53
CA ARG A 149 -6.50 -7.78 14.16
C ARG A 149 -6.63 -7.24 12.76
N THR A 150 -7.59 -7.77 12.00
CA THR A 150 -7.96 -7.25 10.67
C THR A 150 -9.43 -6.85 10.58
N GLY A 151 -9.72 -5.82 9.78
CA GLY A 151 -11.06 -5.60 9.24
C GLY A 151 -11.42 -6.69 8.24
N VAL A 152 -10.81 -6.65 7.06
CA VAL A 152 -11.00 -7.65 5.99
C VAL A 152 -9.69 -8.39 5.72
N ALA A 153 -9.71 -9.72 5.80
CA ALA A 153 -8.59 -10.55 5.33
C ALA A 153 -9.02 -11.39 4.13
N VAL A 154 -8.17 -11.44 3.09
CA VAL A 154 -8.32 -12.36 1.96
C VAL A 154 -7.10 -13.26 1.93
N ILE A 155 -7.30 -14.55 2.18
CA ILE A 155 -6.22 -15.52 2.38
C ILE A 155 -6.28 -16.55 1.26
N ALA A 156 -5.17 -16.77 0.56
CA ALA A 156 -4.98 -17.90 -0.33
C ALA A 156 -4.00 -18.88 0.31
N GLU A 157 -4.34 -20.16 0.37
CA GLU A 157 -3.45 -21.19 0.92
C GLU A 157 -3.64 -22.57 0.31
N ASN A 158 -4.85 -23.13 0.31
CA ASN A 158 -5.09 -24.52 -0.10
C ASN A 158 -5.89 -24.61 -1.40
N GLY A 159 -6.62 -23.55 -1.76
CA GLY A 159 -7.49 -23.50 -2.95
C GLY A 159 -6.74 -23.17 -4.25
N GLY A 160 -5.43 -22.96 -4.18
CA GLY A 160 -4.64 -22.46 -5.29
C GLY A 160 -4.90 -20.96 -5.55
N THR A 161 -5.02 -20.58 -6.81
CA THR A 161 -5.18 -19.16 -7.18
C THR A 161 -6.57 -18.64 -6.82
N SER A 162 -6.64 -17.79 -5.80
CA SER A 162 -7.83 -16.98 -5.48
C SER A 162 -7.97 -15.85 -6.50
N ARG A 163 -9.10 -15.81 -7.22
CA ARG A 163 -9.27 -14.89 -8.35
C ARG A 163 -10.54 -14.06 -8.30
N GLY A 164 -10.55 -12.89 -8.93
CA GLY A 164 -11.78 -12.12 -9.14
C GLY A 164 -12.43 -11.63 -7.84
N VAL A 165 -11.61 -11.29 -6.85
CA VAL A 165 -12.09 -10.78 -5.55
C VAL A 165 -12.19 -9.26 -5.61
N ARG A 166 -13.37 -8.74 -5.28
CA ARG A 166 -13.67 -7.30 -5.27
C ARG A 166 -14.09 -6.85 -3.89
N LEU A 167 -13.42 -5.83 -3.36
CA LEU A 167 -13.74 -5.17 -2.10
C LEU A 167 -14.06 -3.71 -2.41
N GLU A 168 -15.35 -3.34 -2.39
CA GLU A 168 -15.79 -2.02 -2.85
C GLU A 168 -16.67 -1.26 -1.85
N ARG A 169 -16.43 0.04 -1.67
CA ARG A 169 -17.28 0.91 -0.82
C ARG A 169 -17.45 0.39 0.61
N LEU A 170 -16.39 -0.22 1.15
CA LEU A 170 -16.35 -0.63 2.54
C LEU A 170 -15.95 0.55 3.42
N TYR A 171 -16.54 0.63 4.61
CA TYR A 171 -16.09 1.55 5.65
C TYR A 171 -15.46 0.74 6.79
N ILE A 172 -14.14 0.70 6.82
CA ILE A 172 -13.37 -0.10 7.77
C ILE A 172 -12.70 0.84 8.76
N HIS A 173 -13.02 0.73 10.04
CA HIS A 173 -12.44 1.61 11.04
C HIS A 173 -12.31 0.99 12.42
N ASP A 174 -11.53 1.65 13.28
CA ASP A 174 -11.27 1.21 14.66
C ASP A 174 -10.82 -0.26 14.72
N VAL A 175 -9.81 -0.60 13.91
CA VAL A 175 -9.16 -1.91 13.94
C VAL A 175 -7.90 -1.81 14.77
N ASN A 176 -8.01 -2.20 16.05
CA ASN A 176 -6.91 -2.05 17.00
C ASN A 176 -6.03 -3.30 17.02
N GLY A 177 -5.31 -3.52 15.92
CA GLY A 177 -4.35 -4.60 15.78
C GLY A 177 -3.03 -4.35 16.52
N ASN A 178 -2.09 -5.26 16.32
CA ASN A 178 -0.74 -5.14 16.85
C ASN A 178 -0.03 -3.96 16.15
N ILE A 179 0.73 -3.13 16.89
CA ILE A 179 1.40 -1.97 16.29
C ILE A 179 2.73 -2.32 15.60
N TYR A 180 3.28 -3.51 15.87
CA TYR A 180 4.58 -3.99 15.43
C TYR A 180 4.48 -4.91 14.22
N ASP A 181 3.60 -5.92 14.30
CA ASP A 181 3.57 -7.03 13.36
C ASP A 181 3.17 -6.59 11.95
N LYS A 182 4.07 -6.87 11.00
CA LYS A 182 3.96 -6.34 9.64
C LYS A 182 3.20 -7.22 8.66
N HIS A 183 3.29 -8.52 8.84
CA HIS A 183 2.85 -9.48 7.84
C HIS A 183 1.89 -10.53 8.38
N MET A 184 1.49 -10.45 9.65
CA MET A 184 0.24 -11.09 10.03
C MET A 184 -0.93 -10.38 9.34
N ALA A 185 -2.08 -11.02 9.24
CA ALA A 185 -3.34 -10.36 8.94
C ALA A 185 -3.64 -9.34 10.08
N ASN A 186 -3.11 -8.14 9.91
CA ASN A 186 -3.07 -7.08 10.90
C ASN A 186 -3.21 -5.69 10.23
N GLY A 187 -4.36 -5.03 10.40
CA GLY A 187 -4.67 -3.73 9.78
C GLY A 187 -6.09 -3.61 9.24
N GLY A 188 -6.34 -2.65 8.36
CA GLY A 188 -7.65 -2.47 7.74
C GLY A 188 -8.01 -3.62 6.77
N ILE A 189 -7.26 -3.71 5.67
CA ILE A 189 -7.39 -4.77 4.65
C ILE A 189 -6.03 -5.47 4.48
N GLN A 190 -6.01 -6.80 4.59
CA GLN A 190 -4.82 -7.62 4.38
C GLN A 190 -5.11 -8.75 3.39
N ILE A 191 -4.30 -8.86 2.34
CA ILE A 191 -4.43 -9.90 1.32
C ILE A 191 -3.12 -10.68 1.24
N ILE A 192 -3.14 -11.94 1.68
CA ILE A 192 -1.95 -12.72 2.03
C ILE A 192 -2.04 -14.13 1.44
N ALA A 193 -0.93 -14.64 0.90
CA ALA A 193 -0.81 -16.02 0.48
C ALA A 193 0.13 -16.82 1.40
N HIS A 194 -0.33 -17.96 1.91
CA HIS A 194 0.49 -18.92 2.66
C HIS A 194 0.91 -20.09 1.74
N LEU A 195 1.87 -20.91 2.16
CA LEU A 195 2.04 -22.21 1.51
C LEU A 195 0.87 -23.13 1.88
N PRO A 196 0.44 -24.05 0.99
CA PRO A 196 -0.59 -25.04 1.31
C PRO A 196 -0.17 -25.97 2.45
N GLU A 197 -1.15 -26.55 3.15
CA GLU A 197 -0.90 -27.59 4.17
C GLU A 197 -0.22 -28.83 3.59
N ASP A 198 -0.65 -29.25 2.40
CA ASP A 198 0.01 -30.31 1.66
C ASP A 198 1.21 -29.74 0.89
N ALA A 199 2.39 -29.89 1.48
CA ALA A 199 3.65 -29.45 0.90
C ALA A 199 3.93 -30.04 -0.51
N SER A 200 3.31 -31.17 -0.89
CA SER A 200 3.46 -31.73 -2.24
C SER A 200 2.78 -30.89 -3.32
N THR A 201 1.90 -29.97 -2.93
CA THR A 201 1.12 -29.13 -3.84
C THR A 201 1.70 -27.72 -4.02
N ILE A 202 2.75 -27.35 -3.28
CA ILE A 202 3.39 -26.01 -3.33
C ILE A 202 3.65 -25.57 -4.78
N GLU A 203 4.13 -26.48 -5.63
CA GLU A 203 4.53 -26.17 -7.01
C GLU A 203 3.42 -26.34 -8.06
N THR A 204 2.28 -26.94 -7.69
CA THR A 204 1.21 -27.34 -8.63
C THR A 204 -0.12 -26.65 -8.36
N ASN A 205 -0.41 -26.36 -7.09
CA ASN A 205 -1.60 -25.67 -6.62
C ASN A 205 -1.20 -24.36 -5.93
N ILE A 206 -0.59 -23.48 -6.70
CA ILE A 206 0.06 -22.27 -6.17
C ILE A 206 -1.00 -21.35 -5.55
N ALA A 207 -0.89 -21.13 -4.24
CA ALA A 207 -1.68 -20.14 -3.54
C ALA A 207 -1.16 -18.73 -3.84
N ARG A 208 -2.01 -17.95 -4.50
CA ARG A 208 -1.70 -16.61 -5.00
C ARG A 208 -2.99 -15.90 -5.42
N PHE A 209 -2.84 -14.71 -5.95
CA PHE A 209 -3.96 -13.88 -6.39
C PHE A 209 -3.92 -13.55 -7.88
N ASP A 210 -5.10 -13.40 -8.46
CA ASP A 210 -5.33 -12.88 -9.81
C ASP A 210 -6.62 -12.04 -9.85
N ASP A 211 -6.66 -10.93 -10.56
CA ASP A 211 -7.87 -10.09 -10.71
C ASP A 211 -8.41 -9.63 -9.34
N LEU A 212 -7.59 -8.88 -8.61
CA LEU A 212 -7.98 -8.25 -7.35
C LEU A 212 -8.39 -6.80 -7.60
N ARG A 213 -9.53 -6.40 -7.02
CA ARG A 213 -10.00 -5.01 -7.07
C ARG A 213 -10.35 -4.52 -5.66
N ILE A 214 -9.59 -3.55 -5.19
CA ILE A 214 -9.81 -2.89 -3.89
C ILE A 214 -10.16 -1.44 -4.21
N ALA A 215 -11.44 -1.11 -4.21
CA ALA A 215 -11.92 0.15 -4.78
C ALA A 215 -12.84 0.96 -3.86
N ASP A 216 -12.67 2.28 -3.85
CA ASP A 216 -13.60 3.23 -3.21
C ASP A 216 -13.87 2.94 -1.72
N ASN A 217 -12.92 2.32 -1.02
CA ASN A 217 -13.03 2.02 0.40
C ASN A 217 -12.55 3.20 1.24
N ILE A 218 -13.10 3.32 2.45
CA ILE A 218 -12.59 4.22 3.49
C ILE A 218 -12.01 3.35 4.61
N VAL A 219 -10.71 3.45 4.83
CA VAL A 219 -9.98 2.76 5.90
C VAL A 219 -9.44 3.80 6.87
N ARG A 220 -9.74 3.65 8.16
CA ARG A 220 -9.54 4.72 9.13
C ARG A 220 -9.17 4.18 10.51
N ASP A 221 -8.22 4.81 11.20
CA ASP A 221 -7.92 4.48 12.61
C ASP A 221 -7.62 2.97 12.79
N THR A 222 -6.67 2.45 12.01
CA THR A 222 -6.29 1.03 11.99
C THR A 222 -4.82 0.83 12.34
N SER A 223 -4.47 -0.23 13.06
CA SER A 223 -3.08 -0.64 13.34
C SER A 223 -2.87 -2.11 12.91
N ARG A 224 -1.75 -2.50 12.29
CA ARG A 224 -0.65 -1.65 11.78
C ARG A 224 -0.98 -1.04 10.41
N TRP A 225 -1.33 -1.84 9.41
CA TRP A 225 -1.56 -1.36 8.04
C TRP A 225 -2.92 -0.68 7.85
N GLY A 226 -2.99 0.20 6.85
CA GLY A 226 -4.24 0.54 6.19
C GLY A 226 -4.69 -0.58 5.25
N ILE A 227 -4.08 -0.65 4.07
CA ILE A 227 -4.34 -1.65 3.03
C ILE A 227 -3.02 -2.29 2.60
N ALA A 228 -2.89 -3.60 2.71
CA ALA A 228 -1.74 -4.36 2.21
C ALA A 228 -2.22 -5.51 1.31
N VAL A 229 -1.57 -5.65 0.15
CA VAL A 229 -2.00 -6.60 -0.88
C VAL A 229 -0.83 -7.39 -1.44
N GLY A 230 -0.85 -8.71 -1.26
CA GLY A 230 -0.03 -9.65 -2.04
C GLY A 230 1.19 -10.23 -1.32
N TYR A 231 1.37 -9.98 -0.02
CA TYR A 231 2.48 -10.62 0.71
C TYR A 231 2.32 -12.14 0.69
N THR A 232 3.40 -12.88 0.48
CA THR A 232 3.30 -14.30 0.13
C THR A 232 4.44 -15.13 0.70
N ALA A 233 4.13 -16.32 1.22
CA ALA A 233 5.13 -17.31 1.58
C ALA A 233 5.98 -17.77 0.38
N TYR A 234 5.46 -17.60 -0.84
CA TYR A 234 6.18 -17.88 -2.08
C TYR A 234 7.33 -16.90 -2.35
N LEU A 235 7.55 -15.89 -1.49
CA LEU A 235 8.79 -15.12 -1.49
C LEU A 235 10.03 -16.01 -1.36
N ASN A 236 9.91 -17.19 -0.75
CA ASN A 236 10.99 -18.19 -0.69
C ASN A 236 11.38 -18.72 -2.07
N VAL A 237 10.49 -18.64 -3.07
CA VAL A 237 10.79 -18.98 -4.46
C VAL A 237 11.20 -17.72 -5.24
N ILE A 238 10.47 -16.62 -5.06
CA ILE A 238 10.68 -15.37 -5.81
C ILE A 238 12.03 -14.72 -5.49
N ASP A 239 12.43 -14.74 -4.21
CA ASP A 239 13.64 -14.10 -3.69
C ASP A 239 14.72 -15.12 -3.32
N HIS A 240 14.70 -16.30 -3.96
CA HIS A 240 15.71 -17.35 -3.82
C HIS A 240 16.02 -17.68 -2.35
N GLY A 241 15.00 -18.04 -1.58
CA GLY A 241 15.14 -18.34 -0.15
C GLY A 241 16.22 -19.37 0.13
N GLY A 242 17.00 -19.16 1.19
CA GLY A 242 18.02 -20.10 1.63
C GLY A 242 17.42 -21.38 2.21
N ARG A 243 18.19 -22.46 2.22
CA ARG A 243 17.79 -23.71 2.86
C ARG A 243 18.84 -24.18 3.85
N ASP A 244 18.37 -24.69 4.98
CA ASP A 244 19.21 -25.33 5.99
C ASP A 244 19.72 -26.71 5.52
N ALA A 245 20.51 -27.37 6.39
CA ALA A 245 21.10 -28.68 6.10
C ALA A 245 20.06 -29.81 5.91
N ASP A 246 18.86 -29.64 6.46
CA ASP A 246 17.75 -30.59 6.35
C ASP A 246 16.86 -30.27 5.13
N GLY A 247 17.17 -29.20 4.40
CA GLY A 247 16.46 -28.75 3.21
C GLY A 247 15.22 -27.92 3.52
N ASN A 248 15.01 -27.46 4.76
CA ASN A 248 13.92 -26.54 5.08
C ASN A 248 14.32 -25.12 4.68
N TRP A 249 13.35 -24.29 4.31
CA TRP A 249 13.61 -22.87 4.11
C TRP A 249 14.13 -22.24 5.41
N ASP A 250 15.19 -21.46 5.28
CA ASP A 250 15.68 -20.59 6.34
C ASP A 250 15.28 -19.13 6.05
N ASN A 251 15.49 -18.23 7.01
CA ASN A 251 15.08 -16.84 6.89
C ASN A 251 16.14 -15.97 6.16
N THR A 252 16.79 -16.52 5.13
CA THR A 252 17.74 -15.80 4.27
C THR A 252 17.23 -15.72 2.84
N PHE A 253 17.54 -14.63 2.15
CA PHE A 253 17.02 -14.33 0.81
C PHE A 253 18.13 -13.73 -0.05
N ASP A 254 18.16 -14.11 -1.33
CA ASP A 254 19.08 -13.56 -2.32
C ASP A 254 18.30 -12.75 -3.35
N TYR A 255 18.27 -11.44 -3.13
CA TYR A 255 17.64 -10.46 -4.03
C TYR A 255 18.45 -10.17 -5.29
N GLY A 256 19.60 -10.83 -5.50
CA GLY A 256 20.45 -10.62 -6.67
C GLY A 256 20.89 -9.17 -6.82
N ASP A 257 20.76 -8.62 -8.03
CA ASP A 257 21.00 -7.19 -8.32
C ASP A 257 19.76 -6.31 -8.12
N GLY A 258 18.65 -6.88 -7.63
CA GLY A 258 17.36 -6.21 -7.46
C GLY A 258 16.37 -6.48 -8.58
N THR A 259 16.83 -6.89 -9.77
CA THR A 259 15.93 -7.25 -10.89
C THR A 259 15.05 -8.44 -10.54
N ILE A 260 13.86 -8.52 -11.15
CA ILE A 260 12.89 -9.58 -10.87
C ILE A 260 12.62 -10.37 -12.15
N ASP A 261 12.78 -11.70 -12.08
CA ASP A 261 12.41 -12.57 -13.19
C ASP A 261 10.89 -12.54 -13.43
N GLU A 262 10.52 -12.13 -14.64
CA GLU A 262 9.12 -11.94 -15.03
C GLU A 262 8.31 -13.23 -14.94
N ALA A 263 8.88 -14.35 -15.38
CA ALA A 263 8.18 -15.63 -15.41
C ALA A 263 7.91 -16.14 -14.00
N THR A 264 8.89 -15.99 -13.11
CA THR A 264 8.81 -16.37 -11.69
C THR A 264 7.77 -15.51 -10.97
N LEU A 265 7.86 -14.18 -11.06
CA LEU A 265 6.88 -13.31 -10.39
C LEU A 265 5.48 -13.52 -10.96
N ARG A 266 5.33 -13.70 -12.28
CA ARG A 266 4.04 -14.04 -12.89
C ARG A 266 3.47 -15.37 -12.47
N ARG A 267 4.30 -16.31 -12.01
CA ARG A 267 3.88 -17.65 -11.60
C ARG A 267 3.52 -17.69 -10.11
N TYR A 268 4.27 -17.00 -9.27
CA TYR A 268 4.16 -17.10 -7.81
C TYR A 268 3.62 -15.83 -7.12
N GLY A 269 3.77 -14.67 -7.74
CA GLY A 269 3.23 -13.40 -7.26
C GLY A 269 1.78 -13.17 -7.66
N ALA A 270 1.23 -12.04 -7.24
CA ALA A 270 -0.11 -11.61 -7.62
C ALA A 270 -0.13 -10.95 -9.00
N THR A 271 -1.20 -11.17 -9.78
CA THR A 271 -1.41 -10.55 -11.10
C THR A 271 -2.71 -9.78 -11.16
N ASN A 272 -2.80 -8.80 -12.08
CA ASN A 272 -4.02 -8.03 -12.32
C ASN A 272 -4.58 -7.39 -11.03
N VAL A 273 -3.70 -6.79 -10.23
CA VAL A 273 -4.06 -6.12 -8.97
C VAL A 273 -4.36 -4.65 -9.25
N VAL A 274 -5.55 -4.20 -8.85
CA VAL A 274 -5.96 -2.80 -8.91
C VAL A 274 -6.40 -2.31 -7.53
N VAL A 275 -5.73 -1.27 -7.05
CA VAL A 275 -6.08 -0.55 -5.81
C VAL A 275 -6.44 0.88 -6.18
N GLU A 276 -7.73 1.24 -6.14
CA GLU A 276 -8.16 2.54 -6.65
C GLU A 276 -9.24 3.28 -5.85
N GLY A 277 -9.17 4.62 -5.83
CA GLY A 277 -10.24 5.43 -5.23
C GLY A 277 -10.36 5.31 -3.70
N ASN A 278 -9.43 4.62 -3.04
CA ASN A 278 -9.52 4.41 -1.59
C ASN A 278 -9.04 5.64 -0.82
N VAL A 279 -9.60 5.85 0.37
CA VAL A 279 -9.14 6.83 1.36
C VAL A 279 -8.62 6.08 2.57
N VAL A 280 -7.35 6.28 2.92
CA VAL A 280 -6.73 5.72 4.12
C VAL A 280 -6.32 6.86 5.05
N GLU A 281 -6.90 6.90 6.25
CA GLU A 281 -6.60 7.94 7.25
C GLU A 281 -6.12 7.34 8.56
N ARG A 282 -5.02 7.88 9.12
CA ARG A 282 -4.52 7.52 10.45
C ARG A 282 -4.26 6.02 10.63
N ALA A 283 -3.69 5.38 9.60
CA ALA A 283 -3.08 4.07 9.76
C ALA A 283 -1.88 4.16 10.72
N GLY A 284 -1.74 3.18 11.61
CA GLY A 284 -0.69 3.08 12.61
C GLY A 284 0.71 3.04 11.99
N GLY A 285 0.85 2.26 10.92
CA GLY A 285 2.00 2.21 10.04
C GLY A 285 1.64 2.72 8.64
N ASP A 286 1.96 1.92 7.63
CA ASP A 286 1.81 2.27 6.23
C ASP A 286 0.34 2.37 5.77
N ALA A 287 0.05 3.27 4.82
CA ALA A 287 -1.31 3.46 4.32
C ALA A 287 -1.70 2.42 3.27
N ILE A 288 -0.99 2.35 2.14
CA ILE A 288 -1.28 1.40 1.05
C ILE A 288 0.02 0.77 0.56
N THR A 289 0.11 -0.57 0.63
CA THR A 289 1.27 -1.29 0.11
C THR A 289 0.84 -2.45 -0.78
N VAL A 290 1.39 -2.52 -2.00
CA VAL A 290 1.28 -3.70 -2.87
C VAL A 290 2.58 -4.48 -2.81
N MET A 291 2.50 -5.80 -2.68
CA MET A 291 3.64 -6.66 -2.38
C MET A 291 3.66 -7.84 -3.36
N TYR A 292 4.84 -8.18 -3.90
CA TYR A 292 5.01 -9.33 -4.81
C TYR A 292 4.01 -9.37 -5.98
N CYS A 293 3.70 -8.21 -6.56
CA CYS A 293 2.76 -8.08 -7.68
C CYS A 293 3.47 -7.87 -9.03
N ASP A 294 3.03 -8.57 -10.08
CA ASP A 294 3.37 -8.24 -11.46
C ASP A 294 2.42 -7.15 -11.98
N ARG A 295 2.97 -5.98 -12.28
CA ARG A 295 2.28 -4.82 -12.88
C ARG A 295 1.00 -4.40 -12.14
N PRO A 296 1.03 -4.19 -10.80
CA PRO A 296 -0.12 -3.63 -10.11
C PRO A 296 -0.40 -2.19 -10.58
N LEU A 297 -1.67 -1.78 -10.53
CA LEU A 297 -2.11 -0.41 -10.75
C LEU A 297 -2.68 0.16 -9.45
N VAL A 298 -1.99 1.14 -8.89
CA VAL A 298 -2.41 1.85 -7.67
C VAL A 298 -2.74 3.29 -8.06
N ARG A 299 -4.02 3.65 -8.04
CA ARG A 299 -4.44 4.96 -8.58
C ARG A 299 -5.53 5.67 -7.81
N ARG A 300 -5.54 7.01 -7.85
CA ARG A 300 -6.64 7.82 -7.29
C ARG A 300 -6.91 7.55 -5.81
N ASN A 301 -5.91 7.07 -5.07
CA ASN A 301 -6.03 6.86 -3.64
C ASN A 301 -5.59 8.11 -2.88
N VAL A 302 -6.12 8.29 -1.68
CA VAL A 302 -5.75 9.38 -0.77
C VAL A 302 -5.25 8.78 0.54
N SER A 303 -4.01 9.10 0.92
CA SER A 303 -3.46 8.83 2.25
C SER A 303 -3.44 10.11 3.09
N ARG A 304 -3.86 10.04 4.35
CA ARG A 304 -3.72 11.13 5.32
C ARG A 304 -3.23 10.61 6.66
N GLU A 305 -2.22 11.27 7.23
CA GLU A 305 -1.77 11.00 8.60
C GLU A 305 -1.35 9.53 8.83
N ALA A 306 -0.76 8.89 7.81
CA ALA A 306 -0.16 7.57 7.94
C ALA A 306 1.00 7.58 8.96
N ALA A 307 1.42 6.40 9.42
CA ALA A 307 2.48 6.20 10.39
C ALA A 307 2.18 6.78 11.79
N SER A 308 0.90 6.80 12.20
CA SER A 308 0.45 7.43 13.45
C SER A 308 1.05 6.79 14.72
N ASP A 309 1.36 5.49 14.67
CA ASP A 309 1.95 4.72 15.76
C ASP A 309 3.48 4.58 15.65
N ILE A 310 4.08 4.94 14.51
CA ILE A 310 5.54 4.83 14.26
C ILE A 310 6.27 6.01 14.91
N ARG A 311 6.33 6.00 16.24
CA ARG A 311 6.97 7.03 17.06
C ARG A 311 7.59 6.45 18.30
N ASP A 312 8.64 7.10 18.79
CA ASP A 312 9.54 6.58 19.83
C ASP A 312 8.91 6.42 21.23
N ASP A 313 7.81 7.11 21.49
CA ASP A 313 7.03 7.04 22.74
C ASP A 313 5.86 6.04 22.67
N VAL A 314 5.52 5.51 21.49
CA VAL A 314 4.46 4.48 21.29
C VAL A 314 5.08 3.13 20.94
N TYR A 315 5.90 3.11 19.89
CA TYR A 315 6.61 1.93 19.39
C TYR A 315 7.86 1.68 20.25
N THR A 316 7.64 1.21 21.48
CA THR A 316 8.67 1.17 22.54
C THR A 316 9.25 -0.20 22.81
N ALA A 317 8.56 -1.29 22.44
CA ALA A 317 9.01 -2.64 22.79
C ALA A 317 10.20 -3.12 21.94
N THR A 318 10.44 -2.49 20.79
CA THR A 318 11.58 -2.72 19.91
C THR A 318 11.85 -1.49 19.04
N THR A 319 13.05 -1.39 18.46
CA THR A 319 13.37 -0.41 17.42
C THR A 319 13.36 -1.02 16.02
N ASN A 320 13.17 -2.34 15.90
CA ASN A 320 13.10 -3.01 14.61
C ASN A 320 11.89 -2.53 13.82
N ASP A 321 12.11 -2.21 12.55
CA ASP A 321 11.07 -1.84 11.59
C ASP A 321 10.14 -0.72 12.06
N ARG A 322 10.68 0.20 12.89
CA ARG A 322 10.02 1.45 13.28
C ARG A 322 10.12 2.46 12.12
N VAL A 323 9.51 2.06 11.02
CA VAL A 323 9.49 2.74 9.74
C VAL A 323 8.12 2.57 9.08
N ALA A 324 7.66 3.60 8.38
CA ALA A 324 6.52 3.53 7.47
C ALA A 324 6.55 4.69 6.47
N ALA A 325 6.07 4.40 5.26
CA ALA A 325 5.75 5.38 4.21
C ALA A 325 4.22 5.37 3.96
N ALA A 326 3.73 6.25 3.08
CA ALA A 326 2.29 6.27 2.77
C ALA A 326 1.89 5.21 1.73
N ILE A 327 2.25 5.37 0.45
CA ILE A 327 1.73 4.53 -0.65
C ILE A 327 2.89 4.00 -1.50
N TRP A 328 3.15 2.69 -1.48
CA TRP A 328 4.38 2.11 -2.03
C TRP A 328 4.32 0.63 -2.43
N PRO A 329 5.25 0.13 -3.27
CA PRO A 329 5.40 -1.29 -3.60
C PRO A 329 6.53 -1.98 -2.82
N TRP A 330 6.36 -3.26 -2.52
CA TRP A 330 7.45 -4.17 -2.10
C TRP A 330 7.59 -5.31 -3.11
N ARG A 331 8.81 -5.52 -3.63
CA ARG A 331 9.18 -6.61 -4.57
C ARG A 331 8.18 -6.79 -5.73
N CYS A 332 7.64 -5.67 -6.20
CA CYS A 332 6.80 -5.65 -7.39
C CYS A 332 7.64 -5.40 -8.64
N ARG A 333 7.09 -5.79 -9.79
CA ARG A 333 7.70 -5.48 -11.09
C ARG A 333 6.79 -4.60 -11.91
N ASN A 334 7.34 -3.52 -12.48
CA ASN A 334 6.61 -2.55 -13.31
C ASN A 334 5.33 -2.03 -12.64
N ALA A 335 5.40 -1.73 -11.34
CA ALA A 335 4.27 -1.21 -10.57
C ALA A 335 3.98 0.24 -10.97
N ILE A 336 2.70 0.56 -11.20
CA ILE A 336 2.28 1.91 -11.61
C ILE A 336 1.49 2.55 -10.48
N PHE A 337 1.96 3.71 -10.03
CA PHE A 337 1.31 4.57 -9.06
C PHE A 337 0.93 5.89 -9.73
N GLU A 338 -0.36 6.12 -9.95
CA GLU A 338 -0.82 7.32 -10.65
C GLU A 338 -2.03 8.03 -10.06
N TYR A 339 -2.01 9.37 -10.09
CA TYR A 339 -3.11 10.22 -9.58
C TYR A 339 -3.42 10.01 -8.09
N ASN A 340 -2.46 9.55 -7.29
CA ASN A 340 -2.64 9.40 -5.85
C ASN A 340 -2.30 10.72 -5.12
N GLU A 341 -2.86 10.87 -3.92
CA GLU A 341 -2.55 11.97 -3.03
C GLU A 341 -2.06 11.46 -1.67
N ALA A 342 -1.00 12.05 -1.12
CA ALA A 342 -0.46 11.68 0.19
C ALA A 342 -0.18 12.91 1.05
N TYR A 343 -0.83 12.96 2.21
CA TYR A 343 -0.78 14.08 3.13
C TYR A 343 -0.28 13.65 4.49
N ASP A 344 0.64 14.44 5.04
CA ASP A 344 0.97 14.40 6.46
C ASP A 344 1.42 13.01 6.95
N THR A 345 2.20 12.22 6.19
CA THR A 345 2.85 11.01 6.74
C THR A 345 3.68 11.42 7.96
N LEU A 346 3.42 10.77 9.10
CA LEU A 346 3.80 11.29 10.41
C LEU A 346 5.16 10.78 10.91
N ASN A 347 5.64 11.52 11.92
CA ASN A 347 6.60 11.07 12.92
C ASN A 347 8.05 10.83 12.48
N ALA A 348 8.49 11.30 11.32
CA ALA A 348 9.92 11.22 10.96
C ALA A 348 10.81 11.99 11.97
N ASP A 349 10.31 13.08 12.51
CA ASP A 349 10.93 13.86 13.60
C ASP A 349 10.76 13.21 14.99
N ARG A 350 9.99 12.12 15.08
CA ARG A 350 9.64 11.42 16.33
C ARG A 350 9.96 9.92 16.28
N GLY A 351 10.87 9.52 15.40
CA GLY A 351 11.43 8.17 15.40
C GLY A 351 10.96 7.24 14.30
N ASN A 352 10.08 7.68 13.38
CA ASN A 352 9.89 7.00 12.09
C ASN A 352 11.17 7.18 11.26
N GLY A 353 11.84 6.06 10.93
CA GLY A 353 13.07 6.13 10.12
C GLY A 353 12.84 6.59 8.67
N ASP A 354 11.59 6.57 8.21
CA ASP A 354 11.18 6.87 6.83
C ASP A 354 10.36 8.16 6.77
N GLY A 355 9.02 8.05 6.62
CA GLY A 355 8.06 9.16 6.68
C GLY A 355 7.70 9.81 5.34
N GLN A 356 8.06 9.20 4.21
CA GLN A 356 7.82 9.73 2.86
C GLN A 356 6.36 9.50 2.41
N ALA A 357 5.92 10.29 1.43
CA ALA A 357 4.68 10.01 0.71
C ALA A 357 4.80 8.73 -0.14
N TRP A 358 5.90 8.64 -0.88
CA TRP A 358 6.16 7.61 -1.87
C TRP A 358 7.47 6.92 -1.51
N ASP A 359 7.53 5.62 -1.77
CA ASP A 359 8.75 4.84 -1.61
C ASP A 359 8.84 3.86 -2.77
N ALA A 360 9.88 3.98 -3.59
CA ALA A 360 10.29 2.93 -4.50
C ALA A 360 11.26 2.03 -3.73
N ASP A 361 10.70 1.07 -2.99
CA ASP A 361 11.48 0.08 -2.24
C ASP A 361 12.06 -1.00 -3.17
N PHE A 362 12.69 -2.03 -2.59
CA PHE A 362 13.18 -3.22 -3.27
C PHE A 362 12.18 -3.69 -4.31
N GLY A 363 12.55 -3.65 -5.58
CA GLY A 363 11.61 -3.75 -6.69
C GLY A 363 12.26 -3.38 -8.02
N ASP A 364 11.57 -3.69 -9.11
CA ASP A 364 12.10 -3.53 -10.47
C ASP A 364 11.10 -2.78 -11.35
N GLY A 365 11.41 -1.53 -11.71
CA GLY A 365 10.58 -0.75 -12.64
C GLY A 365 9.42 0.00 -12.02
N THR A 366 9.50 0.42 -10.75
CA THR A 366 8.44 1.22 -10.12
C THR A 366 8.27 2.56 -10.83
N GLU A 367 7.05 2.88 -11.26
CA GLU A 367 6.70 4.13 -11.92
C GLU A 367 5.69 4.93 -11.09
N TYR A 368 6.10 6.13 -10.65
CA TYR A 368 5.21 7.12 -10.05
C TYR A 368 4.96 8.27 -11.03
N ARG A 369 3.68 8.50 -11.37
CA ARG A 369 3.29 9.62 -12.23
C ARG A 369 2.02 10.34 -11.84
N TYR A 370 1.99 11.66 -12.04
CA TYR A 370 0.79 12.48 -11.81
C TYR A 370 0.26 12.44 -10.38
N ASN A 371 1.12 12.16 -9.40
CA ASN A 371 0.76 12.13 -7.98
C ASN A 371 0.99 13.48 -7.31
N TYR A 372 0.30 13.71 -6.20
CA TYR A 372 0.44 14.90 -5.36
C TYR A 372 0.81 14.53 -3.91
N SER A 373 1.86 15.13 -3.37
CA SER A 373 2.23 14.95 -1.96
C SER A 373 2.35 16.28 -1.24
N ARG A 374 2.02 16.29 0.06
CA ARG A 374 2.13 17.48 0.89
C ARG A 374 2.41 17.21 2.36
N ASN A 375 3.34 17.99 2.91
CA ASN A 375 3.65 18.06 4.34
C ASN A 375 3.99 16.71 4.98
N ASN A 376 4.51 15.76 4.18
CA ASN A 376 4.98 14.47 4.69
C ASN A 376 6.29 14.67 5.45
N SER A 377 6.36 14.12 6.67
CA SER A 377 7.44 14.44 7.61
C SER A 377 8.82 13.94 7.19
N GLY A 378 8.88 12.90 6.35
CA GLY A 378 10.12 12.26 5.89
C GLY A 378 10.55 12.58 4.46
N GLY A 379 9.75 13.36 3.71
CA GLY A 379 10.04 13.71 2.31
C GLY A 379 8.94 13.35 1.32
N CYS A 380 9.20 13.59 0.04
CA CYS A 380 8.28 13.24 -1.04
C CYS A 380 8.48 11.79 -1.48
N ILE A 381 9.66 11.45 -2.01
CA ILE A 381 9.96 10.13 -2.60
C ILE A 381 11.25 9.55 -2.01
N MET A 382 11.22 8.29 -1.61
CA MET A 382 12.40 7.47 -1.32
C MET A 382 12.67 6.48 -2.46
N PHE A 383 13.95 6.24 -2.73
CA PHE A 383 14.43 5.09 -3.51
C PHE A 383 15.25 4.21 -2.56
N CYS A 384 14.63 3.15 -2.03
CA CYS A 384 15.13 2.49 -0.83
C CYS A 384 16.20 1.45 -1.17
N ASN A 385 17.46 1.79 -0.90
CA ASN A 385 18.56 0.84 -0.80
C ASN A 385 18.87 0.06 -2.10
N GLU A 386 19.77 -0.90 -2.00
CA GLU A 386 20.54 -1.42 -3.13
C GLU A 386 19.74 -2.29 -4.12
N LYS A 387 18.47 -2.59 -3.83
CA LYS A 387 17.59 -3.43 -4.68
C LYS A 387 16.36 -2.70 -5.19
N ALA A 388 16.27 -1.39 -4.98
CA ALA A 388 15.32 -0.52 -5.68
C ALA A 388 15.93 -0.15 -7.03
N VAL A 389 15.54 -0.86 -8.10
CA VAL A 389 16.15 -0.71 -9.43
C VAL A 389 15.15 -0.26 -10.50
N ASN A 390 15.65 0.43 -11.51
CA ASN A 390 14.92 0.90 -12.68
C ASN A 390 13.71 1.80 -12.34
N SER A 391 13.80 2.60 -11.28
CA SER A 391 12.66 3.39 -10.80
C SER A 391 12.51 4.71 -11.58
N LEU A 392 11.27 5.08 -11.90
CA LEU A 392 10.92 6.29 -12.62
C LEU A 392 9.89 7.12 -11.83
N PHE A 393 10.27 8.34 -11.45
CA PHE A 393 9.42 9.30 -10.77
C PHE A 393 9.23 10.54 -11.67
N HIS A 394 8.06 10.69 -12.29
CA HIS A 394 7.85 11.76 -13.28
C HIS A 394 6.48 12.42 -13.28
N CYS A 395 6.45 13.70 -13.67
CA CYS A 395 5.21 14.48 -13.76
C CYS A 395 4.40 14.54 -12.44
N ASN A 396 5.07 14.50 -11.28
CA ASN A 396 4.46 14.62 -9.96
C ASN A 396 4.59 16.04 -9.40
N VAL A 397 3.79 16.35 -8.39
CA VAL A 397 3.87 17.61 -7.62
C VAL A 397 4.07 17.32 -6.14
N SER A 398 5.16 17.81 -5.58
CA SER A 398 5.40 17.82 -4.13
C SER A 398 5.23 19.24 -3.60
N ASP A 399 4.38 19.42 -2.59
CA ASP A 399 4.12 20.69 -1.93
C ASP A 399 4.56 20.67 -0.48
N ARG A 400 5.75 21.18 -0.21
CA ARG A 400 6.32 21.37 1.13
C ARG A 400 6.34 20.10 1.97
N ASP A 401 6.69 18.98 1.33
CA ASP A 401 7.21 17.84 2.07
C ASP A 401 8.49 18.25 2.82
N ARG A 402 8.70 17.64 3.99
CA ARG A 402 9.73 18.04 4.95
C ARG A 402 11.04 17.29 4.71
N MET A 403 12.08 17.61 5.49
CA MET A 403 13.41 17.03 5.37
C MET A 403 14.02 17.21 3.97
N GLY A 404 13.89 16.22 3.09
CA GLY A 404 14.34 16.29 1.71
C GLY A 404 13.26 15.78 0.76
N ALA A 405 13.04 16.47 -0.35
CA ALA A 405 12.03 16.03 -1.32
C ALA A 405 12.41 14.67 -1.94
N ILE A 406 13.67 14.51 -2.34
CA ILE A 406 14.19 13.29 -2.96
C ILE A 406 15.16 12.61 -1.98
N ASP A 407 14.86 11.38 -1.60
CA ASP A 407 15.65 10.56 -0.70
C ASP A 407 16.23 9.36 -1.45
N ILE A 408 17.56 9.25 -1.46
CA ILE A 408 18.31 8.27 -2.26
C ILE A 408 19.32 7.51 -1.39
N PRO A 409 18.88 6.74 -0.38
CA PRO A 409 19.79 5.95 0.44
C PRO A 409 20.27 4.72 -0.33
N ARG A 410 21.52 4.71 -0.77
CA ARG A 410 22.24 3.56 -1.38
C ARG A 410 21.63 2.92 -2.64
N ASN A 411 20.54 3.46 -3.18
CA ASN A 411 19.94 2.93 -4.41
C ASN A 411 20.91 3.05 -5.60
N PRO A 412 20.95 2.04 -6.48
CA PRO A 412 21.91 2.00 -7.59
C PRO A 412 21.53 2.95 -8.73
N ASP A 413 20.24 3.25 -8.88
CA ASP A 413 19.70 4.11 -9.92
C ASP A 413 18.34 4.71 -9.50
N ALA A 414 17.97 5.83 -10.13
CA ALA A 414 16.64 6.42 -10.10
C ALA A 414 16.54 7.47 -11.22
N SER A 415 15.41 7.54 -11.92
CA SER A 415 15.10 8.62 -12.88
C SER A 415 14.04 9.55 -12.29
N VAL A 416 14.38 10.82 -12.10
CA VAL A 416 13.50 11.84 -11.53
C VAL A 416 13.30 12.95 -12.56
N THR A 417 12.15 12.98 -13.24
CA THR A 417 11.98 13.89 -14.40
C THR A 417 10.65 14.62 -14.50
N GLY A 418 10.67 15.89 -14.93
CA GLY A 418 9.46 16.65 -15.23
C GLY A 418 8.55 16.90 -14.02
N ASN A 419 9.07 16.82 -12.80
CA ASN A 419 8.31 17.05 -11.57
C ASN A 419 8.34 18.52 -11.16
N THR A 420 7.38 18.93 -10.34
CA THR A 420 7.42 20.21 -9.62
C THR A 420 7.59 19.96 -8.13
N PHE A 421 8.69 20.42 -7.56
CA PHE A 421 8.97 20.35 -6.13
C PHE A 421 8.90 21.75 -5.52
N ILE A 422 7.91 21.99 -4.67
CA ILE A 422 7.84 23.19 -3.82
C ILE A 422 8.51 22.83 -2.50
N ILE A 423 9.74 23.28 -2.32
CA ILE A 423 10.59 22.94 -1.18
C ILE A 423 10.20 23.79 0.03
N ALA A 424 9.89 23.14 1.16
CA ALA A 424 9.58 23.81 2.43
C ALA A 424 10.75 24.65 2.94
N GLU A 425 10.48 25.63 3.80
CA GLU A 425 11.53 26.52 4.34
C GLU A 425 12.63 25.75 5.09
N ASP A 426 12.24 24.66 5.76
CA ASP A 426 13.06 23.76 6.58
C ASP A 426 13.47 22.47 5.84
N ALA A 427 13.23 22.38 4.52
CA ALA A 427 13.54 21.21 3.72
C ALA A 427 14.49 21.53 2.56
N ASP A 428 15.10 20.50 1.99
CA ASP A 428 16.04 20.57 0.89
C ASP A 428 15.55 19.78 -0.33
N PRO A 429 16.08 20.05 -1.55
CA PRO A 429 15.78 19.23 -2.73
C PRO A 429 16.12 17.75 -2.52
N LEU A 430 17.25 17.46 -1.88
CA LEU A 430 17.68 16.12 -1.48
C LEU A 430 17.58 15.94 0.05
N ARG A 431 17.41 14.70 0.51
CA ARG A 431 17.55 14.35 1.94
C ARG A 431 19.02 14.19 2.31
N LEU A 432 19.62 15.30 2.74
CA LEU A 432 21.09 15.48 2.80
C LEU A 432 21.82 14.53 3.76
N ASP A 433 21.19 14.08 4.84
CA ASP A 433 21.83 13.26 5.88
C ASP A 433 22.12 11.82 5.44
N ARG A 434 21.48 11.37 4.35
CA ARG A 434 21.61 9.99 3.85
C ARG A 434 21.51 9.85 2.32
N ALA A 435 21.73 10.94 1.59
CA ALA A 435 21.78 10.89 0.14
C ALA A 435 23.13 10.34 -0.35
N ASP A 436 23.27 9.02 -0.38
CA ASP A 436 24.49 8.30 -0.80
C ASP A 436 24.26 7.31 -1.97
N GLY A 437 23.09 7.36 -2.59
CA GLY A 437 22.72 6.61 -3.79
C GLY A 437 22.91 7.39 -5.10
N THR A 438 22.23 6.91 -6.14
CA THR A 438 22.35 7.43 -7.52
C THR A 438 21.01 7.94 -8.03
N ALA A 439 21.00 9.07 -8.74
CA ALA A 439 19.82 9.56 -9.44
C ALA A 439 20.15 10.45 -10.63
N ASP A 440 19.37 10.33 -11.70
CA ASP A 440 19.32 11.29 -12.80
C ASP A 440 18.13 12.24 -12.60
N VAL A 441 18.43 13.52 -12.35
CA VAL A 441 17.44 14.56 -12.03
C VAL A 441 17.33 15.52 -13.22
N GLU A 442 16.32 15.31 -14.07
CA GLU A 442 16.21 15.99 -15.38
C GLU A 442 14.90 16.76 -15.56
N GLY A 443 14.97 18.02 -16.01
CA GLY A 443 13.78 18.75 -16.46
C GLY A 443 12.76 19.07 -15.36
N ASN A 444 13.17 19.03 -14.09
CA ASN A 444 12.30 19.34 -12.95
C ASN A 444 12.24 20.84 -12.67
N THR A 445 11.20 21.28 -11.97
CA THR A 445 11.09 22.63 -11.41
C THR A 445 11.19 22.59 -9.90
N PHE A 446 12.22 23.20 -9.34
CA PHE A 446 12.40 23.39 -7.90
C PHE A 446 12.02 24.82 -7.51
N VAL A 447 11.06 24.96 -6.60
CA VAL A 447 10.60 26.25 -6.06
C VAL A 447 10.86 26.28 -4.56
N TYR A 448 11.78 27.11 -4.09
CA TYR A 448 11.94 27.33 -2.66
C TYR A 448 10.83 28.22 -2.12
N ALA A 449 10.12 27.77 -1.09
CA ALA A 449 8.98 28.48 -0.52
C ALA A 449 9.36 29.65 0.40
N GLY A 450 10.63 29.76 0.82
CA GLY A 450 11.08 30.79 1.74
C GLY A 450 11.26 32.18 1.09
N ALA A 451 11.22 33.22 1.92
CA ALA A 451 11.25 34.61 1.46
C ALA A 451 12.62 35.08 0.94
N THR A 452 13.71 34.40 1.28
CA THR A 452 15.08 34.75 0.89
C THR A 452 15.72 33.61 0.09
N PRO A 453 16.57 33.90 -0.91
CA PRO A 453 17.23 32.85 -1.69
C PRO A 453 17.95 31.82 -0.82
N LYS A 454 17.65 30.52 -0.99
CA LYS A 454 18.28 29.42 -0.25
C LYS A 454 19.56 28.95 -0.93
N ARG A 455 20.61 28.70 -0.14
CA ARG A 455 21.78 27.92 -0.55
C ARG A 455 21.63 26.49 -0.03
N THR A 456 21.95 25.49 -0.85
CA THR A 456 21.87 24.06 -0.46
C THR A 456 23.05 23.27 -1.01
N GLU A 457 23.22 22.03 -0.53
CA GLU A 457 24.21 21.09 -1.02
C GLU A 457 23.58 20.20 -2.11
N TRP A 458 23.81 20.56 -3.37
CA TRP A 458 23.29 19.83 -4.53
C TRP A 458 23.94 18.45 -4.75
N HIS A 459 25.17 18.27 -4.22
CA HIS A 459 25.97 17.06 -4.35
C HIS A 459 26.51 16.64 -2.97
N PRO A 460 25.65 16.14 -2.05
CA PRO A 460 26.08 15.69 -0.75
C PRO A 460 27.10 14.57 -0.87
N ARG A 461 27.98 14.43 0.12
CA ARG A 461 29.06 13.44 0.10
C ARG A 461 28.51 12.02 -0.10
N GLY A 462 29.01 11.35 -1.15
CA GLY A 462 28.65 9.97 -1.46
C GLY A 462 27.50 9.86 -2.47
N SER A 463 26.78 10.95 -2.72
CA SER A 463 25.76 11.00 -3.76
C SER A 463 26.37 10.89 -5.15
N HIS A 464 25.65 10.20 -6.04
CA HIS A 464 25.96 10.08 -7.46
C HIS A 464 24.79 10.66 -8.25
N VAL A 465 24.59 11.97 -8.13
CA VAL A 465 23.45 12.65 -8.76
C VAL A 465 23.90 13.42 -10.00
N SER A 466 23.15 13.28 -11.08
CA SER A 466 23.28 14.11 -12.27
C SER A 466 22.11 15.10 -12.36
N TYR A 467 22.36 16.30 -12.86
CA TYR A 467 21.35 17.34 -13.06
C TYR A 467 21.45 17.85 -14.50
N SER A 468 20.32 17.94 -15.21
CA SER A 468 20.24 18.57 -16.54
C SER A 468 18.86 19.16 -16.80
N GLY A 469 18.81 20.31 -17.46
CA GLY A 469 17.57 20.98 -17.88
C GLY A 469 16.61 21.40 -16.77
N ASN A 470 17.04 21.46 -15.50
CA ASN A 470 16.14 21.82 -14.38
C ASN A 470 15.97 23.33 -14.23
N VAL A 471 14.87 23.75 -13.62
CA VAL A 471 14.54 25.13 -13.29
C VAL A 471 14.61 25.34 -11.77
N TYR A 472 15.29 26.40 -11.34
CA TYR A 472 15.50 26.72 -9.93
C TYR A 472 14.96 28.11 -9.59
N ILE A 473 13.94 28.17 -8.74
CA ILE A 473 13.28 29.41 -8.32
C ILE A 473 13.46 29.60 -6.82
N GLY A 474 13.99 30.75 -6.41
CA GLY A 474 14.21 31.05 -4.99
C GLY A 474 15.49 30.44 -4.39
N PHE A 475 16.43 29.97 -5.22
CA PHE A 475 17.75 29.49 -4.79
C PHE A 475 18.85 30.52 -5.08
N ALA A 476 19.87 30.55 -4.23
CA ALA A 476 21.06 31.40 -4.35
C ALA A 476 22.17 30.75 -5.20
N ASP A 477 22.07 29.44 -5.42
CA ASP A 477 22.95 28.63 -6.25
C ASP A 477 22.18 27.49 -6.94
N THR A 478 22.82 26.88 -7.94
CA THR A 478 22.29 25.76 -8.72
C THR A 478 23.41 24.74 -8.92
N PRO A 479 23.10 23.48 -9.29
CA PRO A 479 24.12 22.50 -9.66
C PRO A 479 25.02 23.02 -10.79
N GLU A 480 26.32 22.70 -10.73
CA GLU A 480 27.30 23.16 -11.73
C GLU A 480 26.96 22.66 -13.14
N GLN A 481 26.41 21.44 -13.25
CA GLN A 481 25.99 20.84 -14.51
C GLN A 481 24.95 21.71 -15.23
N ASP A 482 23.87 22.10 -14.54
CA ASP A 482 22.82 22.96 -15.09
C ASP A 482 23.30 24.41 -15.31
N ALA A 483 24.18 24.92 -14.44
CA ALA A 483 24.77 26.25 -14.61
C ALA A 483 25.60 26.37 -15.90
N ALA A 484 26.20 25.26 -16.35
CA ALA A 484 26.96 25.20 -17.60
C ALA A 484 26.07 25.13 -18.86
N GLU A 485 24.83 24.65 -18.74
CA GLU A 485 23.85 24.54 -19.82
C GLU A 485 22.95 25.78 -19.98
N ALA A 486 22.91 26.65 -18.97
CA ALA A 486 22.14 27.90 -19.02
C ALA A 486 22.59 28.77 -20.21
N PRO A 487 21.66 29.26 -21.07
CA PRO A 487 22.03 30.10 -22.19
C PRO A 487 22.79 31.33 -21.69
N GLN A 488 24.01 31.51 -22.21
CA GLN A 488 24.76 32.77 -22.05
C GLN A 488 23.79 33.91 -22.38
N PRO A 489 23.69 34.96 -21.54
CA PRO A 489 22.75 36.03 -21.79
C PRO A 489 23.02 36.56 -23.21
N TYR A 490 22.00 36.55 -24.06
CA TYR A 490 22.06 37.16 -25.36
C TYR A 490 22.58 38.59 -25.16
N ARG A 491 23.83 38.84 -25.58
CA ARG A 491 24.31 40.20 -25.75
C ARG A 491 23.46 40.80 -26.85
N TYR A 492 22.54 41.67 -26.45
CA TYR A 492 21.89 42.56 -27.39
C TYR A 492 22.96 43.56 -27.85
N ASP A 493 23.76 43.17 -28.85
CA ASP A 493 24.62 44.10 -29.57
C ASP A 493 23.69 44.98 -30.39
N GLY A 494 23.35 46.13 -29.80
CA GLY A 494 22.55 47.16 -30.42
C GLY A 494 23.34 47.81 -31.54
N ASP A 495 23.31 47.20 -32.73
CA ASP A 495 23.61 47.88 -33.99
C ASP A 495 22.41 47.71 -34.94
N ASN A 496 21.42 48.57 -34.73
CA ASN A 496 20.46 48.93 -35.77
C ASN A 496 21.21 49.75 -36.82
N ASN A 497 21.64 49.12 -37.91
CA ASN A 497 21.77 49.86 -39.15
C ASN A 497 21.05 49.14 -40.30
N GLN A 498 20.18 49.94 -40.93
CA GLN A 498 19.15 49.55 -41.87
C GLN A 498 19.73 49.02 -43.18
N SER A 499 19.13 47.96 -43.70
CA SER A 499 18.98 47.80 -45.15
C SER A 499 17.68 47.06 -45.45
N SER A 500 16.67 47.82 -45.86
CA SER A 500 15.39 47.31 -46.39
C SER A 500 15.60 46.53 -47.70
N PRO A 501 14.91 45.40 -47.93
CA PRO A 501 14.96 44.72 -49.23
C PRO A 501 14.02 45.43 -50.23
N GLN A 502 14.60 45.92 -51.33
CA GLN A 502 13.84 46.39 -52.49
C GLN A 502 13.14 45.21 -53.17
N MET A 503 11.80 45.29 -53.26
CA MET A 503 11.00 44.51 -54.19
C MET A 503 11.31 44.94 -55.63
N HIS A 504 11.80 44.03 -56.46
CA HIS A 504 11.72 44.18 -57.91
C HIS A 504 10.53 43.37 -58.46
N ARG A 505 9.54 44.09 -58.97
CA ARG A 505 8.56 43.61 -59.95
C ARG A 505 8.93 44.12 -61.35
N SER A 506 8.43 43.37 -62.34
CA SER A 506 8.31 43.65 -63.78
C SER A 506 9.43 43.04 -64.65
N LYS A 507 9.16 42.39 -65.78
CA LYS A 507 7.94 42.25 -66.61
C LYS A 507 7.77 40.83 -67.12
#